data_AF-L9KH92-F1
#
_entry.id   AF-L9KH92-F1
#
_cell.length_a   1.000
_cell.length_b   1.000
_cell.length_c   1.000
_cell.angle_alpha   90.00
_cell.angle_beta   90.00
_cell.angle_gamma   90.00
#
_symmetry.space_group_name_H-M   'P 1'
#
loop_
_entity.id
_entity.type
_entity.pdbx_description
1 polymer ?
#
loop_
_entity_poly.entity_id
_entity_poly.type
_entity_poly.pdbx_seq_one_letter_code
_entity_poly.pdbx_strand_id
1 'polypeptide(L)'
;MRIDSYMEQAICKGGVIWCGQNETRELHVNTAKDEKKQMVANVEKQLEEAKELLEQMDLEVREIPPQSRGLYSNRMRSYKQEMGKLETDFKRSRIAYSDEVRNELLGDDGNSSENQRAHLLDNTERLERSSRRLEAGYQIAVETGKNSESEQIVLLMHSSLHNT
;
A
#
# COMPACT_ATOMS: atom_id res chain seq x y z
N MET A 1 -27.37 20.43 39.71
CA MET A 1 -27.87 19.81 38.46
C MET A 1 -26.99 20.22 37.28
N ARG A 2 -25.72 19.80 37.25
CA ARG A 2 -24.81 20.00 36.09
C ARG A 2 -24.40 18.67 35.45
N ILE A 3 -24.35 17.61 36.24
CA ILE A 3 -23.99 16.25 35.81
C ILE A 3 -24.95 15.70 34.75
N ASP A 4 -26.25 15.96 34.88
CA ASP A 4 -27.24 15.51 33.89
C ASP A 4 -27.07 16.24 32.55
N SER A 5 -26.65 17.51 32.57
CA SER A 5 -26.41 18.31 31.37
C SER A 5 -25.18 17.84 30.58
N TYR A 6 -24.10 17.43 31.27
CA TYR A 6 -22.93 16.85 30.61
C TYR A 6 -23.19 15.43 30.06
N MET A 7 -24.03 14.64 30.73
CA MET A 7 -24.48 13.34 30.23
C MET A 7 -25.38 13.47 28.99
N GLU A 8 -26.24 14.49 28.90
CA GLU A 8 -27.02 14.81 27.70
C GLU A 8 -26.15 15.37 26.56
N GLN A 9 -25.16 16.21 26.87
CA GLN A 9 -24.21 16.72 25.88
C GLN A 9 -23.36 15.61 25.25
N ALA A 10 -23.01 14.56 26.01
CA ALA A 10 -22.28 13.41 25.47
C ALA A 10 -23.12 12.60 24.46
N ILE A 11 -24.45 12.59 24.60
CA ILE A 11 -25.36 11.90 23.67
C ILE A 11 -25.62 12.76 22.42
N CYS A 12 -25.74 14.09 22.57
CA CYS A 12 -25.89 15.00 21.42
C CYS A 12 -24.62 15.11 20.57
N LYS A 13 -23.41 14.99 21.14
CA LYS A 13 -22.16 14.95 20.36
C LYS A 13 -22.00 13.67 19.53
N GLY A 14 -22.80 12.64 19.80
CA GLY A 14 -22.90 11.42 18.99
C GLY A 14 -23.88 11.53 17.81
N GLY A 15 -24.51 12.70 17.59
CA GLY A 15 -25.46 12.93 16.51
C GLY A 15 -25.18 14.26 15.80
N VAL A 16 -24.69 14.15 14.57
CA VAL A 16 -24.36 15.22 13.61
C VAL A 16 -25.34 16.41 13.66
N ILE A 17 -24.99 17.50 14.33
CA ILE A 17 -25.54 18.84 14.07
C ILE A 17 -24.39 19.85 14.08
N TRP A 18 -24.01 20.25 12.87
CA TRP A 18 -23.09 21.33 12.56
C TRP A 18 -23.54 22.65 13.21
N CYS A 19 -22.70 23.24 14.05
CA CYS A 19 -22.74 24.67 14.36
C CYS A 19 -21.55 25.34 13.67
N GLY A 20 -21.83 26.45 12.99
CA GLY A 20 -21.07 26.93 11.85
C GLY A 20 -19.64 27.38 12.13
N GLN A 21 -18.77 27.05 11.18
CA GLN A 21 -17.56 27.81 10.90
C GLN A 21 -17.38 27.89 9.39
N ASN A 22 -17.49 29.13 8.90
CA ASN A 22 -17.31 29.54 7.52
C ASN A 22 -15.82 29.83 7.34
N GLU A 23 -15.08 28.96 6.64
CA GLU A 23 -13.71 29.27 6.23
C GLU A 23 -13.40 28.66 4.85
N THR A 24 -12.93 29.53 3.98
CA THR A 24 -12.74 29.37 2.54
C THR A 24 -11.49 28.55 2.16
N ARG A 25 -11.64 27.73 1.10
CA ARG A 25 -10.63 27.32 0.09
C ARG A 25 -9.50 26.38 0.53
N GLU A 26 -9.54 25.15 0.01
CA GLU A 26 -8.65 24.64 -1.06
C GLU A 26 -9.06 23.21 -1.42
N LEU A 27 -9.40 22.97 -2.68
CA LEU A 27 -9.65 21.62 -3.19
C LEU A 27 -8.30 20.92 -3.39
N HIS A 28 -7.75 20.39 -2.30
CA HIS A 28 -6.74 19.35 -2.39
C HIS A 28 -7.43 18.11 -2.98
N VAL A 29 -6.93 17.64 -4.12
CA VAL A 29 -7.27 16.31 -4.64
C VAL A 29 -6.69 15.32 -3.63
N ASN A 30 -7.51 14.95 -2.64
CA ASN A 30 -7.12 13.97 -1.65
C ASN A 30 -7.02 12.64 -2.40
N THR A 31 -5.81 12.08 -2.46
CA THR A 31 -5.70 10.68 -2.81
C THR A 31 -6.42 9.87 -1.73
N ALA A 32 -6.93 8.66 -2.03
CA ALA A 32 -7.57 7.82 -1.02
C ALA A 32 -6.69 7.59 0.24
N LYS A 33 -5.36 7.78 0.12
CA LYS A 33 -4.42 7.78 1.24
C LYS A 33 -4.53 9.04 2.12
N ASP A 34 -4.76 10.22 1.55
CA ASP A 34 -4.87 11.47 2.29
C ASP A 34 -6.19 11.58 3.04
N GLU A 35 -7.30 11.12 2.45
CA GLU A 35 -8.59 11.03 3.16
C GLU A 35 -8.48 10.08 4.36
N LYS A 36 -7.79 8.95 4.19
CA LYS A 36 -7.59 7.96 5.26
C LYS A 36 -6.66 8.47 6.35
N LYS A 37 -5.58 9.19 6.01
CA LYS A 37 -4.73 9.87 7.00
C LYS A 37 -5.51 10.93 7.79
N GLN A 38 -6.35 11.71 7.10
CA GLN A 38 -7.22 12.69 7.75
C GLN A 38 -8.21 12.01 8.70
N MET A 39 -8.77 10.86 8.32
CA MET A 39 -9.65 10.09 9.21
C MET A 39 -8.90 9.58 10.45
N VAL A 40 -7.67 9.07 10.32
CA VAL A 40 -6.85 8.65 11.47
C VAL A 40 -6.58 9.84 12.40
N ALA A 41 -6.20 10.99 11.85
CA ALA A 41 -5.97 12.22 12.64
C ALA A 41 -7.24 12.70 13.35
N ASN A 42 -8.40 12.61 12.69
CA ASN A 42 -9.68 12.95 13.30
C ASN A 42 -10.02 12.00 14.47
N VAL A 43 -9.76 10.69 14.33
CA VAL A 43 -9.97 9.72 15.42
C VAL A 43 -9.01 9.97 16.58
N GLU A 44 -7.75 10.31 16.31
CA GLU A 44 -6.80 10.70 17.36
C GLU A 44 -7.28 11.93 18.14
N LYS A 45 -7.79 12.94 17.43
CA LYS A 45 -8.37 14.13 18.06
C LYS A 45 -9.59 13.79 18.93
N GLN A 46 -10.50 12.96 18.42
CA GLN A 46 -11.69 12.53 19.18
C GLN A 46 -11.34 11.71 20.41
N LEU A 47 -10.29 10.88 20.33
CA LEU A 47 -9.78 10.16 21.50
C LEU A 47 -9.24 11.12 22.55
N GLU A 48 -8.53 12.16 22.16
CA GLU A 48 -8.02 13.15 23.09
C GLU A 48 -9.15 13.96 23.75
N GLU A 49 -10.13 14.44 22.97
CA GLU A 49 -11.32 15.12 23.49
C GLU A 49 -12.10 14.24 24.49
N ALA A 50 -12.18 12.93 24.24
CA ALA A 50 -12.82 11.99 25.16
C ALA A 50 -12.05 11.79 26.47
N LYS A 51 -10.71 11.88 26.45
CA LYS A 51 -9.89 11.86 27.68
C LYS A 51 -10.10 13.11 28.51
N GLU A 52 -10.05 14.28 27.88
CA GLU A 52 -10.29 15.55 28.56
C GLU A 52 -11.66 15.54 29.25
N LEU A 53 -12.69 15.03 28.58
CA LEU A 53 -14.02 14.89 29.17
C LEU A 53 -14.02 13.91 30.36
N LEU A 54 -13.30 12.79 30.26
CA LEU A 54 -13.17 11.84 31.37
C LEU A 54 -12.46 12.46 32.59
N GLU A 55 -11.44 13.29 32.37
CA GLU A 55 -10.77 14.02 33.43
C GLU A 55 -11.70 15.04 34.10
N GLN A 56 -12.47 15.78 33.30
CA GLN A 56 -13.49 16.71 33.83
C GLN A 56 -14.50 15.96 34.69
N MET A 57 -15.03 14.83 34.21
CA MET A 57 -15.96 14.02 34.98
C MET A 57 -15.30 13.47 36.27
N ASP A 58 -14.01 13.11 36.27
CA ASP A 58 -13.31 12.64 37.48
C ASP A 58 -13.20 13.74 38.54
N LEU A 59 -12.95 14.97 38.12
CA LEU A 59 -12.94 16.14 38.99
C LEU A 59 -14.34 16.41 39.57
N GLU A 60 -15.39 16.36 38.73
CA GLU A 60 -16.77 16.55 39.19
C GLU A 60 -17.20 15.47 40.19
N VAL A 61 -16.82 14.20 39.99
CA VAL A 61 -17.16 13.11 40.93
C VAL A 61 -16.55 13.34 42.32
N ARG A 62 -15.40 14.02 42.42
CA ARG A 62 -14.79 14.39 43.72
C ARG A 62 -15.63 15.43 44.46
N GLU A 63 -16.32 16.31 43.74
CA GLU A 63 -17.20 17.34 44.30
C GLU A 63 -18.57 16.77 44.75
N ILE A 64 -18.95 15.58 44.29
CA ILE A 64 -20.22 14.92 44.68
C ILE A 64 -20.17 14.46 46.15
N PRO A 65 -21.24 14.64 46.94
CA PRO A 65 -21.34 14.11 48.30
C PRO A 65 -21.15 12.58 48.39
N PRO A 66 -20.52 12.04 49.46
CA PRO A 66 -20.15 10.62 49.56
C PRO A 66 -21.34 9.65 49.46
N GLN A 67 -22.54 10.09 49.87
CA GLN A 67 -23.79 9.34 49.82
C GLN A 67 -24.27 8.94 48.41
N SER A 68 -23.97 9.72 47.37
CA SER A 68 -24.33 9.40 45.97
C SER A 68 -23.12 9.04 45.10
N ARG A 69 -21.90 9.24 45.60
CA ARG A 69 -20.63 9.08 44.87
C ARG A 69 -20.36 7.64 44.39
N GLY A 70 -20.87 6.62 45.08
CA GLY A 70 -20.58 5.22 44.79
C GLY A 70 -20.99 4.77 43.38
N LEU A 71 -22.17 5.20 42.92
CA LEU A 71 -22.67 4.87 41.58
C LEU A 71 -21.81 5.51 40.48
N TYR A 72 -21.48 6.79 40.63
CA TYR A 72 -20.65 7.51 39.67
C TYR A 72 -19.20 7.01 39.65
N SER A 73 -18.65 6.62 40.79
CA SER A 73 -17.30 6.05 40.88
C SER A 73 -17.18 4.71 40.15
N ASN A 74 -18.20 3.86 40.23
CA ASN A 74 -18.25 2.61 39.47
C ASN A 74 -18.32 2.88 37.96
N ARG A 75 -19.19 3.79 37.53
CA ARG A 75 -19.34 4.15 36.12
C ARG A 75 -18.07 4.79 35.55
N MET A 76 -17.40 5.62 36.34
CA MET A 76 -16.10 6.22 36.01
C MET A 76 -15.01 5.16 35.80
N ARG A 77 -14.98 4.13 36.66
CA ARG A 77 -14.02 3.02 36.52
C ARG A 77 -14.26 2.23 35.23
N SER A 78 -15.52 1.94 34.90
CA SER A 78 -15.88 1.30 33.63
C SER A 78 -15.45 2.15 32.43
N TYR A 79 -15.72 3.46 32.43
CA TYR A 79 -15.32 4.32 31.32
C TYR A 79 -13.80 4.44 31.16
N LYS A 80 -13.04 4.51 32.26
CA LYS A 80 -11.56 4.47 32.20
C LYS A 80 -11.06 3.15 31.60
N GLN A 81 -11.70 2.02 31.93
CA GLN A 81 -11.34 0.72 31.36
C GLN A 81 -11.66 0.64 29.87
N GLU A 82 -12.84 1.07 29.45
CA GLU A 82 -13.23 1.10 28.03
C GLU A 82 -12.35 2.06 27.23
N MET A 83 -11.98 3.20 27.81
CA MET A 83 -11.04 4.14 27.18
C MET A 83 -9.67 3.50 26.94
N GLY A 84 -9.14 2.77 27.94
CA GLY A 84 -7.89 2.02 27.78
C GLY A 84 -7.96 0.96 26.69
N LYS A 85 -9.08 0.24 26.56
CA LYS A 85 -9.30 -0.72 25.47
C LYS A 85 -9.31 -0.01 24.11
N LEU A 86 -10.06 1.09 24.00
CA LEU A 86 -10.19 1.84 22.76
C LEU A 86 -8.84 2.40 22.29
N GLU A 87 -7.98 2.86 23.21
CA GLU A 87 -6.60 3.24 22.89
C GLU A 87 -5.76 2.07 22.37
N THR A 88 -5.86 0.89 22.99
CA THR A 88 -5.12 -0.29 22.55
C THR A 88 -5.59 -0.79 21.19
N ASP A 89 -6.90 -0.76 20.94
CA ASP A 89 -7.50 -1.15 19.67
C ASP A 89 -7.17 -0.15 18.57
N PHE A 90 -7.15 1.14 18.87
CA PHE A 90 -6.71 2.18 17.95
C PHE A 90 -5.23 2.01 17.58
N LYS A 91 -4.35 1.80 18.56
CA LYS A 91 -2.92 1.53 18.30
C LYS A 91 -2.71 0.28 17.45
N ARG A 92 -3.45 -0.81 17.75
CA ARG A 92 -3.43 -2.05 16.97
C ARG A 92 -3.89 -1.82 15.53
N SER A 93 -4.99 -1.09 15.35
CA SER A 93 -5.53 -0.73 14.04
C SER A 93 -4.57 0.15 13.25
N ARG A 94 -3.85 1.06 13.92
CA ARG A 94 -2.83 1.91 13.30
C ARG A 94 -1.59 1.13 12.85
N ILE A 95 -1.17 0.12 13.62
CA ILE A 95 -0.06 -0.78 13.23
C ILE A 95 -0.48 -1.63 12.03
N ALA A 96 -1.67 -2.24 12.08
CA ALA A 96 -2.23 -2.98 10.95
C ALA A 96 -2.34 -2.10 9.69
N TYR A 97 -2.77 -0.84 9.85
CA TYR A 97 -2.80 0.15 8.76
C TYR A 97 -1.40 0.46 8.21
N SER A 98 -0.40 0.63 9.08
CA SER A 98 0.98 0.85 8.66
C SER A 98 1.53 -0.35 7.88
N ASP A 99 1.21 -1.58 8.30
CA ASP A 99 1.67 -2.78 7.61
C ASP A 99 0.94 -2.99 6.27
N GLU A 100 -0.38 -2.75 6.20
CA GLU A 100 -1.14 -2.80 4.93
C GLU A 100 -0.63 -1.74 3.94
N VAL A 101 -0.45 -0.49 4.39
CA VAL A 101 0.06 0.61 3.56
C VAL A 101 1.52 0.36 3.15
N ARG A 102 2.32 -0.27 4.02
CA ARG A 102 3.69 -0.69 3.70
C ARG A 102 3.68 -1.82 2.67
N ASN A 103 2.77 -2.79 2.78
CA ASN A 103 2.61 -3.86 1.80
C ASN A 103 2.14 -3.33 0.44
N GLU A 104 1.23 -2.35 0.43
CA GLU A 104 0.81 -1.65 -0.79
C GLU A 104 1.93 -0.77 -1.39
N LEU A 105 2.86 -0.26 -0.57
CA LEU A 105 3.97 0.61 -1.00
C LEU A 105 5.21 -0.20 -1.43
N LEU A 106 5.45 -1.36 -0.81
CA LEU A 106 6.50 -2.33 -1.13
C LEU A 106 5.94 -3.49 -1.97
N GLY A 107 5.04 -3.14 -2.89
CA GLY A 107 4.18 -4.08 -3.61
C GLY A 107 4.91 -5.36 -4.00
N ASP A 108 4.55 -6.47 -3.36
CA ASP A 108 4.77 -7.83 -3.85
C ASP A 108 6.18 -8.08 -4.44
N ASP A 109 7.24 -7.55 -3.82
CA ASP A 109 8.62 -7.72 -4.30
C ASP A 109 9.07 -9.19 -4.28
N GLY A 110 8.36 -10.05 -3.53
CA GLY A 110 8.60 -11.49 -3.52
C GLY A 110 8.18 -12.20 -4.82
N ASN A 111 7.13 -11.73 -5.49
CA ASN A 111 6.58 -12.36 -6.70
C ASN A 111 6.95 -11.57 -7.97
N SER A 112 7.16 -10.25 -7.86
CA SER A 112 7.74 -9.42 -8.93
C SER A 112 9.16 -9.89 -9.28
N SER A 113 10.01 -10.20 -8.30
CA SER A 113 11.37 -10.71 -8.52
C SER A 113 11.37 -12.05 -9.28
N GLU A 114 10.50 -12.99 -8.89
CA GLU A 114 10.41 -14.30 -9.55
C GLU A 114 9.86 -14.18 -10.98
N ASN A 115 8.84 -13.34 -11.20
CA ASN A 115 8.32 -13.09 -12.55
C ASN A 115 9.33 -12.37 -13.44
N GLN A 116 10.09 -11.41 -12.91
CA GLN A 116 11.19 -10.75 -13.62
C GLN A 116 12.28 -11.75 -14.00
N ARG A 117 12.64 -12.65 -13.09
CA ARG A 117 13.60 -13.73 -13.36
C ARG A 117 13.13 -14.66 -14.46
N ALA A 118 11.86 -15.08 -14.43
CA ALA A 118 11.26 -15.92 -15.47
C ALA A 118 11.28 -15.25 -16.85
N HIS A 119 10.94 -13.95 -16.91
CA HIS A 119 11.01 -13.18 -18.15
C HIS A 119 12.42 -13.04 -18.71
N LEU A 120 13.43 -12.83 -17.85
CA LEU A 120 14.82 -12.76 -18.29
C LEU A 120 15.29 -14.11 -18.86
N LEU A 121 14.91 -15.22 -18.23
CA LEU A 121 15.23 -16.56 -18.72
C LEU A 121 14.61 -16.83 -20.09
N ASP A 122 13.33 -16.52 -20.30
CA ASP A 122 12.67 -16.65 -21.62
C ASP A 122 13.38 -15.80 -22.68
N ASN A 123 13.74 -14.56 -22.34
CA ASN A 123 14.46 -13.69 -23.28
C ASN A 123 15.83 -14.26 -23.64
N THR A 124 16.59 -14.76 -22.68
CA THR A 124 17.89 -15.38 -22.93
C THR A 124 17.77 -16.64 -23.78
N GLU A 125 16.75 -17.47 -23.56
CA GLU A 125 16.54 -18.68 -24.35
C GLU A 125 16.13 -18.35 -25.79
N ARG A 126 15.27 -17.35 -25.98
CA ARG A 126 14.89 -16.85 -27.32
C ARG A 126 16.10 -16.26 -28.06
N LEU A 127 16.94 -15.52 -27.36
CA LEU A 127 18.16 -14.95 -27.92
C LEU A 127 19.15 -16.05 -28.32
N GLU A 128 19.32 -17.07 -27.48
CA GLU A 128 20.18 -18.22 -27.78
C GLU A 128 19.69 -18.98 -29.02
N ARG A 129 18.38 -19.25 -29.12
CA ARG A 129 17.78 -19.85 -30.33
C ARG A 129 18.02 -19.00 -31.57
N SER A 130 17.85 -17.69 -31.46
CA SER A 130 18.11 -16.76 -32.57
C SER A 130 19.59 -16.79 -32.98
N SER A 131 20.50 -16.80 -32.01
CA SER A 131 21.95 -16.90 -32.24
C SER A 131 22.33 -18.16 -33.00
N ARG A 132 21.83 -19.33 -32.55
CA ARG A 132 22.09 -20.62 -33.23
C ARG A 132 21.58 -20.64 -34.67
N ARG A 133 20.40 -20.03 -34.92
CA ARG A 133 19.84 -19.92 -36.27
C ARG A 133 20.66 -19.01 -37.18
N LEU A 134 21.15 -17.89 -36.64
CA LEU A 134 22.01 -16.96 -37.38
C LEU A 134 23.37 -17.60 -37.71
N GLU A 135 23.97 -18.31 -36.76
CA GLU A 135 25.24 -19.00 -36.96
C GLU A 135 25.12 -20.11 -38.01
N ALA A 136 24.06 -20.92 -37.95
CA ALA A 136 23.78 -21.93 -38.97
C ALA A 136 23.54 -21.30 -40.35
N GLY A 137 22.79 -20.19 -40.42
CA GLY A 137 22.57 -19.47 -41.67
C GLY A 137 23.85 -18.89 -42.26
N TYR A 138 24.73 -18.35 -41.40
CA TYR A 138 26.05 -17.86 -41.79
C TYR A 138 26.93 -18.99 -42.33
N GLN A 139 26.98 -20.13 -41.65
CA GLN A 139 27.75 -21.29 -42.10
C GLN A 139 27.27 -21.80 -43.46
N ILE A 140 25.95 -21.93 -43.66
CA ILE A 140 25.36 -22.32 -44.94
C ILE A 140 25.69 -21.31 -46.05
N ALA A 141 25.63 -20.01 -45.76
CA ALA A 141 25.99 -18.98 -46.73
C ALA A 141 27.48 -19.07 -47.14
N VAL A 142 28.37 -19.36 -46.18
CA VAL A 142 29.80 -19.57 -46.44
C VAL A 142 30.04 -20.85 -47.25
N GLU A 143 29.35 -21.95 -46.93
CA GLU A 143 29.46 -23.23 -47.64
C GLU A 143 28.94 -23.13 -49.07
N THR A 144 27.80 -22.48 -49.29
CA THR A 144 27.25 -22.27 -50.65
C THR A 144 28.13 -21.34 -51.48
N GLY A 145 28.73 -20.31 -50.88
CA GLY A 145 29.75 -19.49 -51.54
C GLY A 145 30.93 -20.32 -52.03
N LYS A 146 31.55 -21.12 -51.14
CA LYS A 146 32.67 -22.01 -51.48
C LYS A 146 32.31 -23.04 -52.55
N ASN A 147 31.13 -23.65 -52.46
CA ASN A 147 30.68 -24.64 -53.44
C ASN A 147 30.50 -23.99 -54.82
N SER A 148 29.88 -22.80 -54.89
CA SER A 148 29.70 -22.08 -56.15
C SER A 148 31.03 -21.70 -56.81
N GLU A 149 32.02 -21.26 -56.02
CA GLU A 149 33.37 -20.95 -56.51
C GLU A 149 34.05 -22.21 -57.07
N SER A 150 33.94 -23.34 -56.38
CA SER A 150 34.52 -24.61 -56.82
C SER A 150 33.88 -25.14 -58.11
N GLU A 151 32.57 -25.01 -58.29
CA GLU A 151 31.86 -25.40 -59.51
C GLU A 151 32.28 -24.53 -60.71
N GLN A 152 32.48 -23.23 -60.52
CA GLN A 152 32.95 -22.34 -61.59
C GLN A 152 34.37 -22.72 -62.06
N ILE A 153 35.25 -23.13 -61.16
CA ILE A 153 36.60 -23.60 -61.50
C ILE A 153 36.53 -24.89 -62.34
N VAL A 154 35.66 -25.84 -62.00
CA VAL A 154 35.48 -27.08 -62.77
C VAL A 154 34.96 -26.79 -64.18
N LEU A 155 33.99 -25.88 -64.31
CA LEU A 155 33.46 -25.47 -65.63
C LEU A 155 34.53 -24.75 -66.48
N LEU A 156 35.34 -23.89 -65.88
CA LEU A 156 36.47 -23.22 -66.54
C LEU A 156 37.53 -24.22 -67.03
N MET A 157 37.87 -25.21 -66.22
CA MET A 157 38.80 -26.27 -66.62
C MET A 157 38.23 -27.14 -67.75
N HIS A 158 36.95 -27.53 -67.66
CA HIS A 158 36.31 -28.36 -68.69
C HIS A 158 36.16 -27.62 -70.03
N SER A 159 35.86 -26.31 -70.01
CA SER A 159 35.83 -25.47 -71.21
C SER A 159 37.21 -25.29 -71.84
N SER A 160 38.27 -25.23 -71.03
CA SER A 160 39.65 -25.15 -71.52
C SER A 160 40.12 -26.45 -72.17
N LEU A 161 39.62 -27.60 -71.69
CA LEU A 161 39.92 -28.93 -72.25
C LEU A 161 39.22 -29.21 -73.59
N HIS A 162 38.05 -28.61 -73.85
CA HIS A 162 37.32 -28.78 -75.11
C HIS A 162 37.74 -27.82 -76.23
N ASN A 163 38.54 -26.78 -75.93
CA ASN A 163 39.02 -25.77 -76.89
C ASN A 163 40.48 -25.97 -77.35
N THR A 164 41.08 -27.11 -77.01
CA THR A 164 42.40 -27.58 -77.49
C THR A 164 42.25 -28.82 -78.32
#